data_AF-A0A0A9E5Q4-F1
#
_entry.id   AF-A0A0A9E5Q4-F1
#
_cell.length_a   1.000
_cell.length_b   1.000
_cell.length_c   1.000
_cell.angle_alpha   90.00
_cell.angle_beta   90.00
_cell.angle_gamma   90.00
#
_symmetry.space_group_name_H-M   'P 1'
#
loop_
_entity.id
_entity.type
_entity.pdbx_description
1 polymer ?
#
loop_
_entity_poly.entity_id
_entity_poly.type
_entity_poly.pdbx_seq_one_letter_code
_entity_poly.pdbx_strand_id
1 'polypeptide(L)'
;MDEIKAQLKSADLDFPKTDLIQFIKYLLPTLERDAYPLFRSLRQKYKRSTDRDPVFDELLDEIAAKLYNIRRQNPLEGLFGEMFKI
;
A
#
# COMPACT_ATOMS: atom_id res chain seq x y z
N MET A 1 16.31 15.56 2.76
CA MET A 1 16.14 14.34 3.59
C MET A 1 16.50 14.58 5.05
N ASP A 2 17.63 15.24 5.34
CA ASP A 2 18.05 15.51 6.73
C ASP A 2 17.18 16.55 7.44
N GLU A 3 16.68 17.57 6.74
CA GLU A 3 15.73 18.53 7.33
C GLU A 3 14.39 17.87 7.72
N ILE A 4 13.89 16.93 6.90
CA ILE A 4 12.66 16.18 7.20
C ILE A 4 12.88 15.27 8.42
N LYS A 5 14.04 14.60 8.49
CA LYS A 5 14.43 13.80 9.67
C LYS A 5 14.61 14.65 10.92
N ALA A 6 15.13 15.86 10.80
CA ALA A 6 15.27 16.81 11.91
C ALA A 6 13.90 17.29 12.40
N GLN A 7 12.98 17.61 11.49
CA GLN A 7 11.60 17.99 11.81
C GLN A 7 10.81 16.83 12.45
N LEU A 8 11.01 15.59 12.00
CA LEU A 8 10.44 14.38 12.61
C LEU A 8 11.06 14.02 13.96
N LYS A 9 12.30 14.44 14.24
CA LYS A 9 12.95 14.28 15.56
C LYS A 9 12.53 15.36 16.55
N SER A 10 12.35 16.60 16.09
CA SER A 10 11.89 17.71 16.92
C SER A 10 10.41 17.61 17.24
N ALA A 11 9.64 17.04 16.31
CA ALA A 11 8.28 16.66 16.54
C ALA A 11 8.31 15.23 17.08
N ASP A 12 8.50 15.07 18.38
CA ASP A 12 8.26 13.83 19.13
C ASP A 12 6.75 13.53 19.06
N LEU A 13 6.26 13.31 17.84
CA LEU A 13 4.88 13.02 17.52
C LEU A 13 4.71 11.61 18.04
N ASP A 14 4.18 11.53 19.25
CA ASP A 14 3.69 10.30 19.84
C ASP A 14 2.46 9.89 19.04
N PHE A 15 2.72 9.40 17.82
CA PHE A 15 1.69 9.01 16.88
C PHE A 15 0.87 7.93 17.58
N PRO A 16 -0.47 8.01 17.52
CA PRO A 16 -1.33 7.02 18.14
C PRO A 16 -0.86 5.62 17.76
N LYS A 17 -0.71 4.75 18.76
CA LYS A 17 -0.29 3.35 18.60
C LYS A 17 -1.45 2.53 18.02
N THR A 18 -1.88 2.89 16.82
CA THR A 18 -2.95 2.25 16.07
C THR A 18 -2.37 1.40 14.96
N ASP A 19 -3.09 0.35 14.60
CA ASP A 19 -2.72 -0.57 13.53
C ASP A 19 -2.52 0.15 12.19
N LEU A 20 -3.31 1.17 11.86
CA LEU A 20 -3.13 1.94 10.62
C LEU A 20 -1.84 2.76 10.64
N ILE A 21 -1.53 3.44 11.74
CA ILE A 21 -0.27 4.18 11.88
C ILE A 21 0.92 3.21 11.80
N GLN A 22 0.82 2.05 12.44
CA GLN A 22 1.87 1.05 12.41
C GLN A 22 2.05 0.45 11.00
N PHE A 23 0.95 0.26 10.26
CA PHE A 23 0.98 -0.12 8.86
C PHE A 23 1.74 0.91 8.03
N ILE A 24 1.42 2.21 8.13
CA ILE A 24 2.12 3.27 7.37
C ILE A 24 3.61 3.33 7.73
N LYS A 25 3.96 3.21 9.03
CA LYS A 25 5.37 3.18 9.49
C LYS A 25 6.19 2.05 8.86
N TYR A 26 5.58 0.89 8.62
CA TYR A 26 6.26 -0.24 7.96
C TYR A 26 6.14 -0.20 6.44
N LEU A 27 5.06 0.36 5.91
CA LEU A 27 4.83 0.50 4.48
C LEU A 27 5.92 1.37 3.85
N LEU A 28 6.18 2.56 4.39
CA LEU A 28 7.13 3.52 3.78
C LEU A 28 8.52 2.91 3.54
N PRO A 29 9.21 2.30 4.54
CA PRO A 29 10.50 1.65 4.30
C PRO A 29 10.43 0.40 3.41
N THR A 30 9.25 -0.21 3.27
CA THR A 30 9.02 -1.34 2.37
C THR A 30 8.96 -0.87 0.92
N LEU A 31 8.38 0.30 0.66
CA LEU A 31 8.30 0.89 -0.69
C LEU A 31 9.67 1.37 -1.20
N GLU A 32 10.60 1.70 -0.29
CA GLU A 32 11.99 2.03 -0.63
C GLU A 32 12.81 0.81 -1.12
N ARG A 33 12.25 -0.40 -0.97
CA ARG A 33 12.90 -1.66 -1.33
C ARG A 33 12.06 -2.35 -2.40
N ASP A 34 12.72 -3.08 -3.31
CA ASP A 34 12.02 -4.01 -4.21
C ASP A 34 11.58 -5.28 -3.42
N ALA A 35 10.59 -5.09 -2.54
CA ALA A 35 10.17 -6.07 -1.54
C ALA A 35 8.67 -6.33 -1.61
N TYR A 36 8.16 -6.69 -2.79
CA TYR A 36 6.74 -7.04 -2.99
C TYR A 36 6.20 -8.08 -1.99
N PRO A 37 6.93 -9.18 -1.64
CA PRO A 37 6.44 -10.13 -0.65
C PRO A 37 6.16 -9.51 0.73
N LEU A 38 6.99 -8.54 1.14
CA LEU A 38 6.82 -7.82 2.39
C LEU A 38 5.61 -6.87 2.32
N PHE A 39 5.46 -6.15 1.20
CA PHE A 39 4.30 -5.31 0.95
C PHE A 39 2.98 -6.10 1.03
N ARG A 40 2.92 -7.27 0.38
CA ARG A 40 1.76 -8.16 0.42
C ARG A 40 1.46 -8.64 1.84
N SER A 41 2.50 -9.03 2.59
CA SER A 41 2.37 -9.48 3.97
C SER A 41 1.84 -8.38 4.90
N LEU A 42 2.30 -7.13 4.70
CA LEU A 42 1.79 -5.98 5.44
C LEU A 42 0.31 -5.73 5.15
N ARG A 43 -0.12 -5.75 3.88
CA ARG A 43 -1.54 -5.61 3.51
C ARG A 43 -2.41 -6.68 4.19
N GLN A 44 -1.96 -7.92 4.19
CA GLN A 44 -2.69 -9.02 4.85
C GLN A 44 -2.75 -8.85 6.37
N LYS A 45 -1.61 -8.51 7.00
CA LYS A 45 -1.53 -8.37 8.46
C LYS A 45 -2.41 -7.24 9.00
N TYR A 46 -2.47 -6.12 8.27
CA TYR A 46 -3.22 -4.93 8.69
C TYR A 46 -4.57 -4.77 7.99
N LYS A 47 -5.05 -5.81 7.29
CA LYS A 47 -6.26 -5.77 6.46
C LYS A 47 -7.46 -5.12 7.14
N ARG A 48 -7.73 -5.48 8.40
CA ARG A 48 -8.84 -4.92 9.19
C ARG A 48 -8.79 -3.39 9.31
N SER A 49 -7.58 -2.82 9.37
CA SER A 49 -7.38 -1.38 9.48
C SER A 49 -7.38 -0.67 8.14
N THR A 50 -6.93 -1.36 7.08
CA THR A 50 -6.87 -0.82 5.72
C THR A 50 -8.21 -0.91 4.97
N ASP A 51 -9.04 -1.91 5.27
CA ASP A 51 -10.37 -2.10 4.67
C ASP A 51 -11.43 -1.07 5.12
N ARG A 52 -11.12 -0.23 6.11
CA ARG A 52 -12.08 0.76 6.63
C ARG A 52 -12.48 1.81 5.61
N ASP A 53 -11.65 2.00 4.58
CA ASP A 53 -11.90 2.90 3.46
C ASP A 53 -11.57 2.17 2.14
N PRO A 54 -12.57 1.93 1.26
CA PRO A 54 -12.36 1.29 -0.03
C PRO A 54 -11.33 2.01 -0.92
N VAL A 55 -11.26 3.34 -0.84
CA VAL A 55 -10.32 4.15 -1.63
C VAL A 55 -8.88 3.83 -1.22
N PHE A 56 -8.66 3.46 0.04
CA PHE A 56 -7.33 3.12 0.51
C PHE A 56 -6.80 1.82 -0.10
N ASP A 57 -7.68 0.83 -0.33
CA ASP A 57 -7.28 -0.41 -1.01
C ASP A 57 -6.93 -0.15 -2.49
N GLU A 58 -7.69 0.71 -3.17
CA GLU A 58 -7.39 1.14 -4.55
C GLU A 58 -6.02 1.82 -4.63
N LEU A 59 -5.68 2.69 -3.68
CA LEU A 59 -4.37 3.35 -3.59
C LEU A 59 -3.24 2.34 -3.34
N LEU A 60 -3.46 1.31 -2.53
CA LEU A 60 -2.50 0.24 -2.32
C LEU A 60 -2.30 -0.60 -3.58
N ASP A 61 -3.33 -0.78 -4.41
CA ASP A 61 -3.19 -1.41 -5.71
C ASP A 61 -2.41 -0.54 -6.71
N GLU A 62 -2.64 0.79 -6.71
CA GLU A 62 -1.84 1.72 -7.50
C GLU A 62 -0.35 1.67 -7.11
N ILE A 63 -0.07 1.58 -5.81
CA ILE A 63 1.29 1.39 -5.30
C ILE A 63 1.89 0.08 -5.82
N ALA A 64 1.13 -1.02 -5.78
CA ALA A 64 1.60 -2.31 -6.26
C ALA A 64 1.90 -2.30 -7.77
N ALA A 65 1.05 -1.65 -8.56
CA ALA A 65 1.25 -1.48 -10.00
C ALA A 65 2.49 -0.64 -10.30
N LYS A 66 2.66 0.50 -9.62
CA LYS A 66 3.75 1.45 -9.91
C LYS A 66 5.11 1.00 -9.40
N LEU A 67 5.17 0.38 -8.22
CA LEU A 67 6.46 0.06 -7.57
C LEU A 67 6.88 -1.40 -7.76
N TYR A 68 5.94 -2.31 -8.03
CA TYR A 68 6.24 -3.75 -8.17
C TYR A 68 5.80 -4.34 -9.51
N ASN A 69 5.29 -3.51 -10.43
CA ASN A 69 4.79 -3.91 -11.75
C ASN A 69 3.74 -5.03 -11.68
N ILE A 70 2.97 -5.06 -10.59
CA ILE A 70 1.89 -6.02 -10.39
C ILE A 70 0.68 -5.50 -11.13
N ARG A 71 0.29 -6.19 -12.19
CA ARG A 71 -0.94 -5.88 -12.92
C ARG A 71 -2.12 -6.08 -11.97
N ARG A 72 -2.98 -5.07 -11.85
CA ARG A 72 -4.32 -5.27 -11.28
C ARG A 72 -4.95 -6.40 -12.08
N GLN A 73 -5.38 -7.47 -11.41
CA GLN A 73 -6.36 -8.36 -12.02
C GLN A 73 -7.67 -7.58 -12.01
N ASN A 74 -7.90 -6.77 -13.04
CA ASN A 74 -9.21 -6.17 -13.23
C ASN A 74 -10.18 -7.32 -13.51
N PRO A 75 -11.23 -7.51 -12.71
CA PRO A 75 -12.25 -8.53 -13.01
C PRO A 75 -12.89 -8.31 -14.38
N LEU A 76 -12.90 -7.06 -14.85
CA LEU A 76 -13.39 -6.66 -16.16
C LEU A 76 -12.42 -7.01 -17.30
N GLU A 77 -11.12 -7.18 -17.05
CA GLU A 77 -10.14 -7.51 -18.11
C GLU A 77 -10.36 -8.92 -18.67
N GLY A 78 -10.92 -9.84 -17.88
CA GLY A 78 -11.34 -11.17 -18.35
C GLY A 78 -12.67 -11.18 -19.10
N LEU A 79 -13.63 -10.32 -18.70
CA LEU A 79 -14.96 -10.26 -19.31
C LEU A 79 -14.95 -9.55 -20.67
N PHE A 80 -14.09 -8.54 -20.85
CA PHE A 80 -13.92 -7.90 -22.15
C PHE A 80 -13.30 -8.85 -23.20
N GLY A 81 -12.42 -9.77 -22.81
CA GLY A 81 -11.82 -10.75 -23.72
C GLY A 81 -12.80 -11.82 -24.23
N GLU A 82 -13.83 -12.15 -23.46
CA GLU A 82 -14.88 -13.09 -23.87
C GLU A 82 -15.95 -12.45 -24.76
N MET A 83 -16.25 -11.15 -24.56
CA MET A 83 -17.28 -10.45 -25.35
C MET A 83 -16.86 -10.12 -26.80
N PHE A 84 -15.56 -10.06 -27.10
CA PHE A 84 -15.05 -9.76 -28.45
C PHE A 84 -14.49 -10.99 -29.20
N LYS A 85 -14.71 -12.21 -28.68
CA LYS A 85 -14.57 -13.43 -29.48
C LYS A 85 -15.80 -13.58 -30.38
N ILE A 86 -15.76 -12.98 -31.56
CA ILE A 86 -16.53 -13.38 -32.75
C ILE A 86 -15.53 -13.84 -33.80
#